data_AF-A0A9K3LFT9-F1
#
_entry.id   AF-A0A9K3LFT9-F1
#
_cell.length_a   1.000
_cell.length_b   1.000
_cell.length_c   1.000
_cell.angle_alpha   90.00
_cell.angle_beta   90.00
_cell.angle_gamma   90.00
#
_symmetry.space_group_name_H-M   'P 1'
#
loop_
_entity.id
_entity.type
_entity.pdbx_description
1 polymer ?
#
loop_
_entity_poly.entity_id
_entity_poly.type
_entity_poly.pdbx_seq_one_letter_code
_entity_poly.pdbx_strand_id
1 'polypeptide(L)'
;MRVNAYIIAKSRCESLEHKQFVEQYIIALNNKAAIADHYAATRSAVMAITSPPCATNRRRRMGTKRPSLPEDRFKGKRSDHQVLVNKTQKACIYCSYERAVAKLNSVEPLPKVANVTRVCLLCRQHICCRHWNVFHGWS
;
A
#
# COMPACT_ATOMS: atom_id res chain seq x y z
N MET A 1 6.52 21.06 -11.82
CA MET A 1 5.68 21.01 -10.59
C MET A 1 5.69 22.33 -9.78
N ARG A 2 5.75 23.52 -10.43
CA ARG A 2 5.87 24.82 -9.70
C ARG A 2 4.61 25.70 -9.79
N VAL A 3 3.79 25.52 -10.83
CA VAL A 3 2.64 26.39 -11.14
C VAL A 3 1.43 26.14 -10.23
N ASN A 4 1.11 24.87 -9.94
CA ASN A 4 -0.09 24.54 -9.14
C ASN A 4 0.02 24.98 -7.67
N ALA A 5 1.22 24.93 -7.09
CA ALA A 5 1.44 25.37 -5.72
C ALA A 5 1.29 26.89 -5.60
N TYR A 6 1.76 27.65 -6.60
CA TYR A 6 1.58 29.09 -6.65
C TYR A 6 0.11 29.49 -6.83
N ILE A 7 -0.63 28.82 -7.70
CA ILE A 7 -2.07 29.10 -7.92
C ILE A 7 -2.85 28.95 -6.60
N ILE A 8 -2.58 27.90 -5.83
CA ILE A 8 -3.22 27.68 -4.52
C ILE A 8 -2.78 28.72 -3.48
N ALA A 9 -1.52 29.17 -3.52
CA ALA A 9 -1.04 30.20 -2.61
C ALA A 9 -1.65 31.57 -2.92
N LYS A 10 -1.71 31.94 -4.21
CA LYS A 10 -2.32 33.18 -4.69
C LYS A 10 -3.83 33.22 -4.43
N SER A 11 -4.53 32.09 -4.53
CA SER A 11 -5.96 32.01 -4.21
C SER A 11 -6.25 32.21 -2.71
N ARG A 12 -5.24 32.14 -1.85
CA ARG A 12 -5.37 32.37 -0.39
C ARG A 12 -4.84 33.74 0.03
N CYS A 13 -4.02 34.38 -0.80
CA CYS A 13 -3.42 35.68 -0.56
C CYS A 13 -3.24 36.39 -1.90
N GLU A 14 -4.18 37.28 -2.24
CA GLU A 14 -4.26 37.91 -3.56
C GLU A 14 -3.05 38.81 -3.88
N SER A 15 -2.39 39.34 -2.84
CA SER A 15 -1.22 40.23 -2.97
C SER A 15 0.12 39.49 -3.12
N LEU A 16 0.13 38.15 -3.18
CA LEU A 16 1.38 37.39 -3.23
C LEU A 16 1.99 37.38 -4.65
N GLU A 17 3.06 38.14 -4.82
CA GLU A 17 3.83 38.15 -6.07
C GLU A 17 4.56 36.82 -6.30
N HIS A 18 4.58 36.38 -7.56
CA HIS A 18 5.16 35.09 -7.95
C HIS A 18 6.63 34.96 -7.55
N LYS A 19 7.41 36.03 -7.68
CA LYS A 19 8.84 36.03 -7.35
C LYS A 19 9.07 35.77 -5.86
N GLN A 20 8.33 36.47 -4.99
CA GLN A 20 8.40 36.30 -3.53
C GLN A 20 7.97 34.89 -3.11
N PHE A 21 6.93 34.33 -3.75
CA PHE A 21 6.53 32.95 -3.49
C PHE A 21 7.64 31.95 -3.85
N VAL A 22 8.28 32.10 -5.00
CA VAL A 22 9.34 31.18 -5.44
C VAL A 22 10.55 31.24 -4.49
N GLU A 23 10.96 32.43 -4.06
CA GLU A 23 12.05 32.61 -3.09
C GLU A 23 11.74 31.93 -1.75
N GLN A 24 10.55 32.19 -1.18
CA GLN A 24 10.12 31.56 0.08
C GLN A 24 9.98 30.04 -0.06
N TYR A 25 9.51 29.56 -1.22
CA TYR A 25 9.36 28.14 -1.48
C TYR A 25 10.71 27.43 -1.57
N ILE A 26 11.73 28.05 -2.18
CA ILE A 26 13.09 27.52 -2.25
C ILE A 26 13.70 27.44 -0.84
N ILE A 27 13.55 28.50 -0.03
CA ILE A 27 14.03 28.54 1.36
C ILE A 27 13.36 27.43 2.18
N ALA A 28 12.04 27.27 2.06
CA ALA A 28 11.32 26.22 2.77
C ALA A 28 11.73 24.80 2.34
N LEU A 29 12.06 24.58 1.06
CA LEU A 29 12.56 23.31 0.57
C LEU A 29 13.98 23.02 1.10
N ASN A 30 14.87 24.01 1.10
CA ASN A 30 16.23 23.85 1.63
C ASN A 30 16.22 23.58 3.14
N ASN A 31 15.34 24.26 3.90
CA ASN A 31 15.17 23.99 5.32
C ASN A 31 14.65 22.57 5.58
N LYS A 32 13.70 22.09 4.75
CA LYS A 32 13.22 20.70 4.84
C LYS A 32 14.29 19.68 4.48
N ALA A 33 15.16 19.98 3.51
CA ALA A 33 16.28 19.11 3.15
C ALA A 33 17.30 19.02 4.30
N ALA A 34 17.68 20.16 4.90
CA ALA A 34 18.59 20.20 6.04
C ALA A 34 18.05 19.43 7.26
N ILE A 35 16.74 19.52 7.53
CA ILE A 35 16.09 18.73 8.58
C ILE A 35 16.13 17.24 8.21
N ALA A 36 15.81 16.88 6.96
CA ALA A 36 15.81 15.48 6.51
C ALA A 36 17.21 14.84 6.62
N ASP A 37 18.28 15.58 6.33
CA ASP A 37 19.66 15.13 6.46
C ASP A 37 20.04 14.88 7.93
N HIS A 38 19.59 15.76 8.84
CA HIS A 38 19.80 15.59 10.28
C HIS A 38 19.08 14.34 10.84
N TYR A 39 17.88 14.04 10.33
CA TYR A 39 17.13 12.82 10.67
C TYR A 39 17.69 11.55 9.99
N ALA A 40 18.27 11.68 8.78
CA ALA A 40 18.92 10.57 8.08
C ALA A 40 20.22 10.13 8.78
N ALA A 41 20.99 11.09 9.30
CA ALA A 41 22.20 10.83 10.08
C ALA A 41 21.87 10.12 11.40
N THR A 42 20.82 10.54 12.12
CA THR A 42 20.39 9.88 13.37
C THR A 42 19.80 8.48 13.13
N ARG A 43 19.06 8.28 12.03
CA ARG A 43 18.56 6.93 11.67
C ARG A 43 19.68 5.95 11.30
N SER A 44 20.72 6.43 10.62
CA SER A 44 21.83 5.57 10.18
C SER A 44 22.69 5.09 11.36
N ALA A 45 22.89 5.93 12.37
CA ALA A 45 23.61 5.55 13.58
C ALA A 45 22.87 4.50 14.44
N VAL A 46 21.54 4.55 14.49
CA VAL A 46 20.72 3.59 15.26
C VAL A 46 20.62 2.23 14.57
N MET A 47 20.65 2.19 13.23
CA MET A 47 20.57 0.94 12.45
C MET A 47 21.87 0.11 12.44
N ALA A 48 23.03 0.72 12.78
CA ALA A 48 24.31 0.02 12.79
C ALA A 48 24.53 -0.86 14.04
N ILE A 49 23.81 -0.62 15.13
CA ILE A 49 24.08 -1.24 16.44
C ILE A 49 23.15 -2.43 16.72
N THR A 50 22.00 -2.53 16.03
CA THR A 50 21.03 -3.60 16.27
C THR A 50 20.29 -3.97 14.99
N SER A 51 20.79 -4.94 14.21
CA SER A 51 19.95 -5.94 13.52
C SER A 51 20.78 -6.95 12.70
N PRO A 52 20.54 -8.27 12.81
CA PRO A 52 20.97 -9.24 11.80
C PRO A 52 20.23 -8.97 10.47
N PRO A 53 20.67 -9.53 9.32
CA PRO A 53 20.11 -9.20 8.02
C PRO A 53 18.64 -9.65 7.96
N CYS A 54 17.73 -8.73 8.24
CA CYS A 54 16.30 -8.98 8.17
C CYS A 54 15.92 -9.05 6.69
N ALA A 55 15.62 -10.26 6.21
CA ALA A 55 14.96 -10.48 4.93
C ALA A 55 13.80 -9.49 4.83
N THR A 56 13.94 -8.49 3.96
CA THR A 56 12.91 -7.49 3.75
C THR A 56 11.70 -8.21 3.14
N ASN A 57 10.76 -8.61 4.00
CA ASN A 57 9.41 -9.04 3.64
C ASN A 57 8.70 -7.83 3.00
N ARG A 58 9.09 -7.47 1.78
CA ARG A 58 8.42 -6.47 0.95
C ARG A 58 7.00 -6.98 0.77
N ARG A 59 6.04 -6.35 1.47
CA ARG A 59 4.61 -6.57 1.26
C ARG A 59 4.31 -6.37 -0.23
N ARG A 60 4.15 -7.47 -0.97
CA ARG A 60 3.77 -7.45 -2.38
C ARG A 60 2.38 -6.83 -2.48
N ARG A 61 2.30 -5.57 -2.91
CA ARG A 61 1.03 -4.92 -3.25
C ARG A 61 0.57 -5.45 -4.60
N MET A 62 -0.74 -5.64 -4.77
CA MET A 62 -1.31 -6.03 -6.05
C MET A 62 -1.03 -4.93 -7.09
N GLY A 63 -0.38 -5.28 -8.19
CA GLY A 63 -0.07 -4.34 -9.27
C GLY A 63 -1.35 -3.91 -10.00
N THR A 64 -1.45 -2.62 -10.34
CA THR A 64 -2.63 -2.07 -11.03
C THR A 64 -2.74 -2.48 -12.49
N LYS A 65 -1.61 -2.72 -13.16
CA LYS A 65 -1.57 -3.07 -14.60
C LYS A 65 -1.75 -4.57 -14.88
N ARG A 66 -1.38 -5.43 -13.92
CA ARG A 66 -1.44 -6.89 -14.00
C ARG A 66 -1.82 -7.45 -12.63
N PRO A 67 -3.11 -7.41 -12.27
CA PRO A 67 -3.56 -7.97 -11.01
C PRO A 67 -3.25 -9.46 -11.00
N SER A 68 -2.63 -9.92 -9.91
CA SER A 68 -2.25 -11.32 -9.73
C SER A 68 -2.52 -11.73 -8.28
N LEU A 69 -2.89 -13.00 -8.11
CA LEU A 69 -3.01 -13.62 -6.82
C LEU A 69 -1.67 -14.28 -6.41
N PRO A 70 -1.38 -14.39 -5.11
CA PRO A 70 -0.19 -15.09 -4.63
C PRO A 70 -0.15 -16.53 -5.15
N GLU A 71 1.02 -16.98 -5.63
CA GLU A 71 1.21 -18.33 -6.20
C GLU A 71 1.25 -19.42 -5.11
N ASP A 72 1.66 -19.04 -3.89
CA ASP A 72 1.69 -19.90 -2.72
C ASP A 72 0.33 -20.39 -2.25
N ARG A 73 -0.77 -19.88 -2.82
CA ARG A 73 -2.14 -20.33 -2.53
C ARG A 73 -2.42 -21.80 -2.84
N PHE A 74 -1.63 -22.40 -3.73
CA PHE A 74 -1.74 -23.82 -4.10
C PHE A 74 -0.74 -24.72 -3.36
N LYS A 75 0.06 -24.17 -2.43
CA LYS A 75 0.98 -24.97 -1.63
C LYS A 75 0.23 -25.73 -0.54
N GLY A 76 0.72 -26.92 -0.20
CA GLY A 76 0.17 -27.76 0.87
C GLY A 76 -1.17 -28.42 0.49
N LYS A 77 -1.63 -29.30 1.38
CA LYS A 77 -2.94 -29.96 1.27
C LYS A 77 -4.02 -29.07 1.87
N ARG A 78 -5.28 -29.32 1.51
CA ARG A 78 -6.45 -28.60 2.05
C ARG A 78 -6.49 -28.53 3.58
N SER A 79 -6.06 -29.61 4.25
CA SER A 79 -5.94 -29.70 5.71
C SER A 79 -4.98 -28.67 6.33
N ASP A 80 -3.97 -28.25 5.58
CA ASP A 80 -2.89 -27.38 6.05
C ASP A 80 -3.32 -25.91 6.03
N HIS A 81 -4.32 -25.59 5.21
CA HIS A 81 -4.96 -24.28 5.16
C HIS A 81 -6.00 -24.20 6.26
N GLN A 82 -5.55 -23.78 7.44
CA GLN A 82 -6.42 -23.53 8.56
C GLN A 82 -6.80 -22.06 8.66
N VAL A 83 -7.97 -21.83 9.26
CA VAL A 83 -8.52 -20.50 9.44
C VAL A 83 -8.10 -19.96 10.79
N LEU A 84 -7.52 -18.77 10.80
CA LEU A 84 -7.31 -17.98 12.01
C LEU A 84 -8.16 -16.71 11.96
N VAL A 85 -8.76 -16.34 13.09
CA VAL A 85 -9.42 -15.05 13.26
C VAL A 85 -8.40 -14.05 13.80
N ASN A 86 -8.12 -13.01 13.01
CA ASN A 86 -7.25 -11.90 13.37
C ASN A 86 -8.08 -10.76 13.98
N LYS A 87 -7.51 -10.03 14.95
CA LYS A 87 -8.13 -8.82 15.52
C LYS A 87 -8.25 -7.69 14.49
N THR A 88 -7.38 -7.68 13.48
CA THR A 88 -7.39 -6.67 12.41
C THR A 88 -8.27 -7.07 11.24
N GLN A 89 -9.16 -6.17 10.83
CA GLN A 89 -9.92 -6.33 9.60
C GLN A 89 -9.08 -5.88 8.41
N LYS A 90 -9.02 -6.68 7.35
CA LYS A 90 -8.43 -6.29 6.06
C LYS A 90 -9.30 -6.74 4.90
N ALA A 91 -9.10 -6.11 3.75
CA ALA A 91 -9.75 -6.50 2.52
C ALA A 91 -9.44 -7.95 2.15
N CYS A 92 -10.46 -8.69 1.71
CA CYS A 92 -10.27 -9.99 1.10
C CYS A 92 -9.41 -9.86 -0.16
N ILE A 93 -8.35 -10.66 -0.25
CA ILE A 93 -7.40 -10.60 -1.36
C ILE A 93 -8.06 -10.97 -2.70
N TYR A 94 -8.97 -11.95 -2.69
CA TYR A 94 -9.67 -12.38 -3.89
C TYR A 94 -10.71 -11.34 -4.36
N CYS A 95 -11.50 -10.75 -3.45
CA CYS A 95 -12.39 -9.63 -3.83
C CYS A 95 -11.62 -8.45 -4.42
N SER A 96 -10.44 -8.18 -3.87
CA SER A 96 -9.56 -7.12 -4.36
C SER A 96 -9.03 -7.42 -5.76
N TYR A 97 -8.71 -8.69 -6.04
CA TYR A 97 -8.34 -9.19 -7.37
C TYR A 97 -9.50 -9.04 -8.37
N GLU A 98 -10.70 -9.52 -8.05
CA GLU A 98 -11.88 -9.38 -8.93
C GLU A 98 -12.16 -7.92 -9.26
N ARG A 99 -12.10 -7.03 -8.27
CA ARG A 99 -12.28 -5.60 -8.49
C ARG A 99 -11.18 -5.00 -9.37
N ALA A 100 -9.93 -5.44 -9.20
CA ALA A 100 -8.82 -4.97 -10.03
C ALA A 100 -8.96 -5.46 -11.49
N VAL A 101 -9.42 -6.69 -11.71
CA VAL A 101 -9.73 -7.22 -13.03
C VAL A 101 -10.90 -6.46 -13.67
N ALA A 102 -11.98 -6.21 -12.91
CA ALA A 102 -13.11 -5.42 -13.40
C ALA A 102 -12.70 -4.00 -13.82
N LYS A 103 -11.82 -3.34 -13.04
CA LYS A 103 -11.25 -2.03 -13.40
C LYS A 103 -10.42 -2.08 -14.68
N LEU A 104 -9.63 -3.13 -14.86
CA LEU A 104 -8.79 -3.31 -16.05
C LEU A 104 -9.66 -3.51 -17.31
N ASN A 105 -10.79 -4.18 -17.16
CA ASN A 105 -11.74 -4.49 -18.23
C ASN A 105 -12.87 -3.44 -18.37
N SER A 106 -12.79 -2.31 -17.65
CA SER A 106 -13.81 -1.26 -17.66
C SER A 106 -15.25 -1.76 -17.38
N VAL A 107 -15.39 -2.77 -16.52
CA VAL A 107 -16.69 -3.34 -16.15
C VAL A 107 -17.29 -2.57 -14.98
N GLU A 108 -18.53 -2.11 -15.15
CA GLU A 108 -19.35 -1.46 -14.11
C GLU A 108 -20.69 -2.22 -13.92
N PRO A 109 -21.20 -2.33 -12.67
CA PRO A 109 -20.65 -1.79 -11.43
C PRO A 109 -19.46 -2.59 -10.90
N LEU A 110 -18.47 -1.89 -10.31
CA LEU A 110 -17.32 -2.55 -9.69
C LEU A 110 -17.72 -3.52 -8.56
N PRO A 111 -17.13 -4.73 -8.49
CA PRO A 111 -17.35 -5.67 -7.40
C PRO A 111 -17.03 -5.09 -6.02
N LYS A 112 -17.87 -5.41 -5.02
CA LYS A 112 -17.66 -4.99 -3.63
C LYS A 112 -16.49 -5.77 -3.01
N VAL A 113 -15.66 -5.07 -2.23
CA VAL A 113 -14.55 -5.68 -1.49
C VAL A 113 -14.98 -5.92 -0.05
N ALA A 114 -15.06 -7.18 0.35
CA ALA A 114 -15.35 -7.55 1.73
C ALA A 114 -14.14 -7.30 2.65
N ASN A 115 -14.37 -6.66 3.79
CA ASN A 115 -13.39 -6.61 4.88
C ASN A 115 -13.59 -7.81 5.80
N VAL A 116 -12.51 -8.50 6.13
CA VAL A 116 -12.54 -9.77 6.87
C VAL A 116 -11.46 -9.80 7.94
N THR A 117 -11.77 -10.48 9.04
CA THR A 117 -10.81 -10.87 10.09
C THR A 117 -10.19 -12.24 9.81
N ARG A 118 -10.75 -13.00 8.87
CA ARG A 118 -10.36 -14.37 8.54
C ARG A 118 -9.06 -14.40 7.75
N VAL A 119 -8.07 -15.14 8.25
CA VAL A 119 -6.76 -15.32 7.65
C VAL A 119 -6.50 -16.80 7.41
N CYS A 120 -5.95 -17.16 6.25
CA CYS A 120 -5.37 -18.48 6.05
C CYS A 120 -4.00 -18.55 6.74
N LEU A 121 -3.80 -19.51 7.65
CA LEU A 121 -2.55 -19.67 8.39
C LEU A 121 -1.36 -19.98 7.48
N LEU A 122 -1.58 -20.80 6.46
CA LEU A 122 -0.51 -21.19 5.52
C LEU A 122 -0.17 -20.05 4.56
N CYS A 123 -1.17 -19.50 3.85
CA CYS A 123 -0.97 -18.45 2.86
C CYS A 123 -0.73 -17.06 3.47
N ARG A 124 -1.05 -16.88 4.75
CA ARG A 124 -1.05 -15.58 5.47
C ARG A 124 -1.90 -14.50 4.78
N GLN A 125 -2.93 -14.90 4.03
CA GLN A 125 -3.82 -13.99 3.30
C GLN A 125 -5.19 -13.86 3.97
N HIS A 126 -5.81 -12.68 3.83
CA HIS A 126 -7.15 -12.41 4.34
C HIS A 126 -8.18 -12.80 3.28
N ILE A 127 -9.09 -13.72 3.60
CA ILE A 127 -10.00 -14.36 2.63
C ILE A 127 -11.41 -14.47 3.22
N CYS A 128 -12.43 -14.02 2.50
CA CYS A 128 -13.82 -14.16 2.93
C CYS A 128 -14.32 -15.60 2.80
N CYS A 129 -15.44 -15.93 3.46
CA CYS A 129 -16.03 -17.26 3.39
C CYS A 129 -16.34 -17.72 1.96
N ARG A 130 -16.83 -16.79 1.10
CA ARG A 130 -17.17 -17.06 -0.30
C ARG A 130 -15.96 -17.45 -1.14
N HIS A 131 -14.81 -16.83 -0.89
CA HIS A 131 -13.60 -17.03 -1.69
C HIS A 131 -12.63 -18.05 -1.13
N TRP A 132 -12.96 -18.71 -0.02
CA TRP A 132 -12.04 -19.65 0.61
C TRP A 132 -11.68 -20.83 -0.31
N ASN A 133 -12.67 -21.52 -0.87
CA ASN A 133 -12.40 -22.67 -1.73
C ASN A 133 -11.78 -22.25 -3.08
N VAL A 134 -12.37 -21.22 -3.71
CA VAL A 134 -11.93 -20.72 -5.03
C VAL A 134 -10.50 -20.19 -4.99
N PHE A 135 -10.12 -19.45 -3.95
CA PHE A 135 -8.75 -18.93 -3.81
C PHE A 135 -7.72 -20.07 -3.75
N HIS A 136 -8.03 -21.18 -3.08
CA HIS A 136 -7.11 -22.33 -2.99
C HIS A 136 -7.29 -23.37 -4.12
N GLY A 137 -8.15 -23.08 -5.11
CA GLY A 137 -8.37 -23.97 -6.26
C GLY A 137 -9.11 -25.27 -5.94
N TRP A 138 -9.95 -25.27 -4.90
CA TRP A 138 -10.78 -26.43 -4.58
C TRP A 138 -12.19 -26.26 -5.13
N SER A 139 -12.66 -27.29 -5.82
CA SER A 139 -14.06 -27.49 -6.19
C SER A 139 -14.86 -28.04 -5.01
#